data_AF-A0A952SPP0-F1
#
_entry.id   AF-A0A952SPP0-F1
#
_cell.length_a   1.000
_cell.length_b   1.000
_cell.length_c   1.000
_cell.angle_alpha   90.00
_cell.angle_beta   90.00
_cell.angle_gamma   90.00
#
_symmetry.space_group_name_H-M   'P 1'
#
loop_
_entity.id
_entity.type
_entity.pdbx_description
1 polymer ?
#
loop_
_entity_poly.entity_id
_entity_poly.type
_entity_poly.pdbx_seq_one_letter_code
_entity_poly.pdbx_strand_id
1 'polypeptide(L)'
;MSISVLMGVLPLVAGSVVGQVATPPPGPRPEPPAFVPPPPPAPAAPRPQVQPQQLGRQLERLPDIPYIPLELVQYGESLDLVAMGPNPTIGQSKAAELMPMLVGRRARHELVVLENLDFVLQINDGLLDDVSFQDIQRLVRVSDMVKPLVPPKGISQEAFDRGMLSRVQHEFNTKIVREYQNGMSEMFTADYGDDGLGEFFKFLMSESIKEAMAALDGMCIEATWRMDDVLAKAGLADTEVGKKLATITGSVETPWDELNDKAAEIQSAWGPWSLEEKKAFLNAVTTTRDDQYFPPIRMLNLDAVGWRDRTQDEDKNMKVRIRRRGDATPQE
;
A
#
# COMPACT_ATOMS: atom_id res chain seq x y z
N MET A 1 32.27 27.04 38.62
CA MET A 1 31.85 27.59 37.33
C MET A 1 30.48 27.03 37.03
N SER A 2 29.45 27.87 37.15
CA SER A 2 28.04 27.51 37.02
C SER A 2 27.57 27.76 35.60
N ILE A 3 26.82 26.82 35.01
CA ILE A 3 25.99 27.06 33.83
C ILE A 3 24.56 26.64 34.18
N SER A 4 23.68 27.62 34.01
CA SER A 4 22.29 27.67 34.46
C SER A 4 21.34 26.89 33.56
N VAL A 5 20.40 26.20 34.21
CA VAL A 5 19.17 25.64 33.63
C VAL A 5 18.18 26.78 33.41
N LEU A 6 17.70 26.96 32.17
CA LEU A 6 16.64 27.91 31.85
C LEU A 6 15.31 27.14 31.69
N MET A 7 14.48 27.18 32.73
CA MET A 7 13.07 26.80 32.67
C MET A 7 12.28 27.88 31.95
N GLY A 8 11.63 27.51 30.85
CA GLY A 8 10.66 28.36 30.15
C GLY A 8 9.30 28.31 30.85
N VAL A 9 8.88 29.45 31.37
CA VAL A 9 7.58 29.72 31.99
C VAL A 9 6.53 29.99 30.91
N LEU A 10 5.42 29.25 30.92
CA LEU A 10 4.23 29.54 30.11
C LEU A 10 3.48 30.77 30.68
N PRO A 11 3.06 31.73 29.84
CA PRO A 11 2.25 32.85 30.30
C PRO A 11 0.80 32.44 30.58
N LEU A 12 0.30 32.83 31.76
CA LEU A 12 -1.12 32.85 32.10
C LEU A 12 -1.88 33.74 31.11
N VAL A 13 -2.86 33.18 30.41
CA VAL A 13 -3.85 33.94 29.64
C VAL A 13 -4.90 34.48 30.62
N ALA A 14 -4.89 35.80 30.81
CA ALA A 14 -5.89 36.53 31.59
C ALA A 14 -7.25 36.53 30.86
N GLY A 15 -8.26 35.94 31.49
CA GLY A 15 -9.63 35.93 31.01
C GLY A 15 -10.27 37.32 31.13
N SER A 16 -10.80 37.82 30.01
CA SER A 16 -11.65 39.01 29.99
C SER A 16 -13.07 38.60 30.38
N VAL A 17 -13.52 38.99 31.57
CA VAL A 17 -14.92 38.85 32.00
C VAL A 17 -15.75 39.89 31.25
N VAL A 18 -16.43 39.47 30.19
CA VAL A 18 -17.44 40.30 29.52
C VAL A 18 -18.73 40.13 30.32
N GLY A 19 -19.13 41.17 31.04
CA GLY A 19 -20.38 41.20 31.80
C GLY A 19 -21.58 40.94 30.89
N GLN A 20 -22.33 39.87 31.16
CA GLN A 20 -23.58 39.58 30.48
C GLN A 20 -24.65 40.57 30.96
N VAL A 21 -25.12 41.42 30.04
CA VAL A 21 -26.32 42.22 30.22
C VAL A 21 -27.51 41.28 30.15
N ALA A 22 -28.21 41.10 31.27
CA ALA A 22 -29.44 40.32 31.33
C ALA A 22 -30.52 41.01 30.47
N THR A 23 -30.90 40.39 29.36
CA THR A 23 -32.05 40.82 28.56
C THR A 23 -33.36 40.49 29.30
N PRO A 24 -34.35 41.40 29.29
CA PRO A 24 -35.63 41.18 29.96
C PRO A 24 -36.34 39.90 29.44
N PRO A 25 -37.15 39.25 30.29
CA PRO A 25 -37.80 37.99 29.94
C PRO A 25 -38.67 38.13 28.68
N PRO A 26 -38.62 37.16 27.75
CA PRO A 26 -39.46 37.15 26.57
C PRO A 26 -40.94 37.14 26.96
N GLY A 27 -41.74 38.00 26.31
CA GLY A 27 -43.19 37.98 26.45
C GLY A 27 -43.80 36.60 26.07
N PRO A 28 -45.05 36.34 26.48
CA PRO A 28 -45.71 35.06 26.24
C PRO A 28 -45.74 34.72 24.74
N ARG A 29 -45.33 33.50 24.41
CA ARG A 29 -45.29 33.00 23.04
C ARG A 29 -46.72 33.04 22.44
N PRO A 30 -46.88 33.54 21.20
CA PRO A 30 -48.14 33.39 20.47
C PRO A 30 -48.55 31.92 20.41
N GLU A 31 -49.84 31.64 20.60
CA GLU A 31 -50.36 30.28 20.45
C GLU A 31 -50.05 29.75 19.04
N PRO A 32 -49.55 28.51 18.91
CA PRO A 32 -49.24 27.94 17.62
C PRO A 32 -50.53 27.85 16.78
N PRO A 33 -50.48 28.23 15.49
CA PRO A 33 -51.65 28.14 14.63
C PRO A 33 -52.14 26.69 14.54
N ALA A 34 -53.46 26.51 14.53
CA ALA A 34 -54.08 25.20 14.41
C ALA A 34 -53.52 24.46 13.18
N PHE A 35 -52.99 23.27 13.41
CA PHE A 35 -52.38 22.44 12.38
C PHE A 35 -53.43 22.05 11.33
N VAL A 36 -53.33 22.64 10.15
CA VAL A 36 -54.05 22.19 8.96
C VAL A 36 -53.14 21.22 8.23
N PRO A 37 -53.44 19.90 8.18
CA PRO A 37 -52.63 18.96 7.43
C PRO A 37 -52.61 19.37 5.95
N PRO A 38 -51.43 19.40 5.31
CA PRO A 38 -51.34 19.73 3.90
C PRO A 38 -52.15 18.71 3.08
N PRO A 39 -52.81 19.15 1.99
CA PRO A 39 -53.54 18.24 1.12
C PRO A 39 -52.58 17.15 0.61
N PRO A 40 -53.06 15.89 0.46
CA PRO A 40 -52.22 14.79 0.00
C PRO A 40 -51.57 15.17 -1.35
N PRO A 41 -50.26 14.96 -1.50
CA PRO A 41 -49.56 15.30 -2.73
C PRO A 41 -50.20 14.56 -3.90
N ALA A 42 -50.50 15.31 -4.96
CA ALA A 42 -51.04 14.73 -6.18
C ALA A 42 -50.10 13.62 -6.69
N PRO A 43 -50.63 12.52 -7.27
CA PRO A 43 -49.81 11.45 -7.82
C PRO A 43 -48.78 12.04 -8.78
N ALA A 44 -47.49 11.87 -8.45
CA ALA A 44 -46.42 12.34 -9.31
C ALA A 44 -46.58 11.67 -10.69
N ALA A 45 -46.69 12.49 -11.74
CA ALA A 45 -46.65 11.98 -13.10
C ALA A 45 -45.40 11.10 -13.25
N PRO A 46 -45.51 9.91 -13.88
CA PRO A 46 -44.37 9.03 -14.10
C PRO A 46 -43.29 9.83 -14.84
N ARG A 47 -42.22 10.16 -14.12
CA ARG A 47 -41.05 10.78 -14.74
C ARG A 47 -40.55 9.78 -15.77
N PRO A 48 -40.32 10.19 -17.04
CA PRO A 48 -39.63 9.35 -17.99
C PRO A 48 -38.35 8.86 -17.31
N GLN A 49 -38.26 7.56 -17.06
CA GLN A 49 -36.99 6.95 -16.70
C GLN A 49 -36.11 7.17 -17.92
N VAL A 50 -35.27 8.19 -17.85
CA VAL A 50 -34.10 8.28 -18.71
C VAL A 50 -33.29 7.05 -18.31
N GLN A 51 -33.53 5.93 -19.00
CA GLN A 51 -32.58 4.84 -18.99
C GLN A 51 -31.26 5.50 -19.35
N PRO A 52 -30.24 5.48 -18.48
CA PRO A 52 -28.93 5.93 -18.90
C PRO A 52 -28.68 5.16 -20.18
N GLN A 53 -28.57 5.87 -21.30
CA GLN A 53 -28.14 5.26 -22.55
C GLN A 53 -26.80 4.64 -22.18
N GLN A 54 -26.83 3.34 -21.90
CA GLN A 54 -25.73 2.46 -22.10
C GLN A 54 -25.49 2.57 -23.60
N LEU A 55 -24.84 3.67 -24.01
CA LEU A 55 -23.87 3.66 -25.07
C LEU A 55 -22.94 2.54 -24.66
N GLY A 56 -23.36 1.32 -25.03
CA GLY A 56 -22.49 0.19 -25.20
C GLY A 56 -21.50 0.68 -26.22
N ARG A 57 -20.48 1.40 -25.75
CA ARG A 57 -19.20 1.50 -26.42
C ARG A 57 -18.88 0.04 -26.64
N GLN A 58 -19.17 -0.47 -27.83
CA GLN A 58 -18.66 -1.73 -28.31
C GLN A 58 -17.22 -1.70 -27.85
N LEU A 59 -16.89 -2.61 -26.93
CA LEU A 59 -15.55 -2.74 -26.40
C LEU A 59 -14.71 -2.94 -27.64
N GLU A 60 -14.04 -1.87 -28.05
CA GLU A 60 -13.13 -1.87 -29.18
C GLU A 60 -12.16 -2.97 -28.80
N ARG A 61 -12.25 -4.10 -29.53
CA ARG A 61 -11.49 -5.29 -29.18
C ARG A 61 -10.05 -4.84 -29.04
N LEU A 62 -9.42 -5.18 -27.91
CA LEU A 62 -8.02 -4.86 -27.70
C LEU A 62 -7.23 -5.29 -28.94
N PRO A 63 -6.32 -4.45 -29.45
CA PRO A 63 -5.50 -4.82 -30.58
C PRO A 63 -4.71 -6.08 -30.20
N ASP A 64 -4.65 -7.05 -31.12
CA ASP A 64 -3.94 -8.30 -30.91
C ASP A 64 -2.43 -8.08 -31.17
N ILE A 65 -1.79 -7.42 -30.20
CA ILE A 65 -0.36 -7.10 -30.24
C ILE A 65 0.37 -8.20 -29.46
N PRO A 66 1.41 -8.84 -30.04
CA PRO A 66 2.20 -9.82 -29.31
C PRO A 66 2.95 -9.14 -28.15
N TYR A 67 3.04 -9.84 -27.02
CA TYR A 67 3.78 -9.42 -25.84
C TYR A 67 4.37 -10.64 -25.13
N ILE A 68 5.26 -10.39 -24.17
CA ILE A 68 5.87 -11.46 -23.39
C ILE A 68 5.06 -11.68 -22.11
N PRO A 69 4.52 -12.89 -21.90
CA PRO A 69 3.83 -13.22 -20.67
C PRO A 69 4.74 -13.05 -19.45
N LEU A 70 4.14 -12.69 -18.33
CA LEU A 70 4.84 -12.72 -17.05
C LEU A 70 5.16 -14.16 -16.67
N GLU A 71 6.35 -14.38 -16.10
CA GLU A 71 6.71 -15.65 -15.51
C GLU A 71 5.84 -15.93 -14.29
N LEU A 72 5.46 -17.20 -14.08
CA LEU A 72 4.64 -17.65 -12.95
C LEU A 72 5.46 -17.74 -11.67
N VAL A 73 5.89 -16.58 -11.18
CA VAL A 73 6.67 -16.40 -9.94
C VAL A 73 6.07 -15.27 -9.12
N GLN A 74 6.17 -15.33 -7.80
CA GLN A 74 5.76 -14.21 -6.96
C GLN A 74 6.74 -13.05 -7.12
N TYR A 75 6.24 -11.91 -7.57
CA TYR A 75 7.03 -10.69 -7.72
C TYR A 75 7.21 -9.99 -6.36
N GLY A 76 8.19 -9.09 -6.22
CA GLY A 76 8.29 -8.20 -5.05
C GLY A 76 7.43 -6.94 -5.17
N GLU A 77 7.10 -6.52 -6.40
CA GLU A 77 6.31 -5.33 -6.71
C GLU A 77 4.85 -5.69 -7.04
N SER A 78 3.95 -4.69 -6.99
CA SER A 78 2.54 -4.86 -7.38
C SER A 78 2.43 -5.38 -8.81
N LEU A 79 1.58 -6.40 -9.04
CA LEU A 79 1.37 -6.99 -10.38
C LEU A 79 0.99 -5.94 -11.43
N ASP A 80 0.23 -4.92 -11.03
CA ASP A 80 -0.15 -3.84 -11.93
C ASP A 80 1.08 -3.12 -12.50
N LEU A 81 2.09 -2.90 -11.67
CA LEU A 81 3.34 -2.23 -12.05
C LEU A 81 4.24 -3.16 -12.87
N VAL A 82 4.37 -4.41 -12.42
CA VAL A 82 5.13 -5.46 -13.13
C VAL A 82 4.58 -5.67 -14.54
N ALA A 83 3.26 -5.67 -14.70
CA ALA A 83 2.59 -5.81 -15.98
C ALA A 83 2.82 -4.64 -16.95
N MET A 84 3.22 -3.45 -16.46
CA MET A 84 3.53 -2.32 -17.34
C MET A 84 4.80 -2.54 -18.16
N GLY A 85 5.76 -3.30 -17.64
CA GLY A 85 7.03 -3.59 -18.31
C GLY A 85 6.87 -4.32 -19.65
N PRO A 86 6.20 -5.49 -19.70
CA PRO A 86 5.98 -6.21 -20.96
C PRO A 86 4.85 -5.62 -21.82
N ASN A 87 4.14 -4.59 -21.36
CA ASN A 87 3.01 -4.01 -22.10
C ASN A 87 3.50 -3.23 -23.33
N PRO A 88 3.29 -3.73 -24.56
CA PRO A 88 3.85 -3.14 -25.77
C PRO A 88 3.22 -1.77 -26.12
N THR A 89 2.14 -1.41 -25.45
CA THR A 89 1.46 -0.13 -25.65
C THR A 89 1.96 0.96 -24.70
N ILE A 90 2.75 0.61 -23.66
CA ILE A 90 3.33 1.55 -22.70
C ILE A 90 4.83 1.69 -23.02
N GLY A 91 5.23 2.83 -23.59
CA GLY A 91 6.63 3.12 -23.87
C GLY A 91 7.39 3.66 -22.65
N GLN A 92 8.73 3.57 -22.67
CA GLN A 92 9.61 4.09 -21.61
C GLN A 92 9.36 5.56 -21.24
N SER A 93 8.96 6.39 -22.20
CA SER A 93 8.64 7.81 -21.95
C SER A 93 7.54 7.99 -20.91
N LYS A 94 6.67 6.98 -20.72
CA LYS A 94 5.63 7.00 -19.70
C LYS A 94 6.15 6.84 -18.28
N ALA A 95 7.36 6.31 -18.07
CA ALA A 95 7.94 6.18 -16.74
C ALA A 95 8.01 7.56 -16.07
N ALA A 96 8.59 8.55 -16.73
CA ALA A 96 8.71 9.92 -16.21
C ALA A 96 7.35 10.58 -15.89
N GLU A 97 6.30 10.26 -16.65
CA GLU A 97 4.94 10.76 -16.40
C GLU A 97 4.29 10.08 -15.19
N LEU A 98 4.56 8.79 -14.98
CA LEU A 98 3.99 7.98 -13.89
C LEU A 98 4.70 8.21 -12.55
N MET A 99 6.01 8.49 -12.56
CA MET A 99 6.82 8.60 -11.34
C MET A 99 6.24 9.56 -10.29
N PRO A 100 5.82 10.80 -10.61
CA PRO A 100 5.21 11.69 -9.61
C PRO A 100 3.94 11.10 -8.97
N MET A 101 3.14 10.35 -9.74
CA MET A 101 1.96 9.66 -9.23
C MET A 101 2.34 8.53 -8.27
N LEU A 102 3.35 7.72 -8.64
CA LEU A 102 3.86 6.64 -7.81
C LEU A 102 4.47 7.15 -6.51
N VAL A 103 5.23 8.25 -6.53
CA VAL A 103 5.77 8.90 -5.32
C VAL A 103 4.64 9.35 -4.39
N GLY A 104 3.65 10.08 -4.92
CA GLY A 104 2.52 10.52 -4.11
C GLY A 104 1.67 9.36 -3.59
N ARG A 105 1.58 8.26 -4.35
CA ARG A 105 0.88 7.04 -3.95
C ARG A 105 1.63 6.29 -2.85
N ARG A 106 2.95 6.23 -2.94
CA ARG A 106 3.83 5.70 -1.90
C ARG A 106 3.65 6.46 -0.58
N ALA A 107 3.70 7.79 -0.61
CA ALA A 107 3.54 8.61 0.60
C ALA A 107 2.19 8.36 1.30
N ARG A 108 1.10 8.15 0.54
CA ARG A 108 -0.20 7.78 1.12
C ARG A 108 -0.18 6.41 1.80
N HIS A 109 0.49 5.42 1.20
CA HIS A 109 0.60 4.09 1.81
C HIS A 109 1.47 4.10 3.06
N GLU A 110 2.49 4.95 3.14
CA GLU A 110 3.27 5.11 4.38
C GLU A 110 2.41 5.61 5.55
N LEU A 111 1.49 6.54 5.30
CA LEU A 111 0.50 6.96 6.30
C LEU A 111 -0.43 5.82 6.71
N VAL A 112 -0.95 5.06 5.74
CA VAL A 112 -1.80 3.88 6.00
C VAL A 112 -1.05 2.85 6.85
N VAL A 113 0.24 2.60 6.55
CA VAL A 113 1.09 1.69 7.32
C VAL A 113 1.29 2.22 8.74
N LEU A 114 1.56 3.51 8.93
CA LEU A 114 1.71 4.09 10.27
C LEU A 114 0.43 3.97 11.11
N GLU A 115 -0.73 4.22 10.49
CA GLU A 115 -2.04 4.11 11.13
C GLU A 115 -2.38 2.66 11.52
N ASN A 116 -1.95 1.69 10.71
CA ASN A 116 -2.33 0.27 10.82
C ASN A 116 -1.12 -0.66 11.02
N LEU A 117 -0.05 -0.18 11.68
CA LEU A 117 1.24 -0.88 11.75
C LEU A 117 1.13 -2.26 12.42
N ASP A 118 0.27 -2.39 13.43
CA ASP A 118 0.01 -3.65 14.12
C ASP A 118 -0.53 -4.74 13.18
N PHE A 119 -1.36 -4.39 12.20
CA PHE A 119 -1.87 -5.32 11.20
C PHE A 119 -0.79 -5.69 10.18
N VAL A 120 -0.01 -4.70 9.73
CA VAL A 120 1.11 -4.94 8.82
C VAL A 120 2.12 -5.92 9.44
N LEU A 121 2.45 -5.73 10.72
CA LEU A 121 3.36 -6.63 11.45
C LEU A 121 2.79 -8.05 11.59
N GLN A 122 1.50 -8.19 11.92
CA GLN A 122 0.87 -9.51 11.98
C GLN A 122 0.90 -10.23 10.63
N ILE A 123 0.70 -9.51 9.52
CA ILE A 123 0.79 -10.09 8.18
C ILE A 123 2.21 -10.54 7.88
N ASN A 124 3.22 -9.73 8.23
CA ASN A 124 4.63 -10.09 8.09
C ASN A 124 5.01 -11.33 8.92
N ASP A 125 4.38 -11.49 10.09
CA ASP A 125 4.55 -12.64 10.98
C ASP A 125 3.77 -13.90 10.52
N GLY A 126 3.19 -13.89 9.31
CA GLY A 126 2.55 -15.06 8.71
C GLY A 126 1.04 -15.17 8.97
N LEU A 127 0.33 -14.09 9.34
CA LEU A 127 -1.13 -14.11 9.57
C LEU A 127 -1.90 -14.74 8.40
N LEU A 128 -1.47 -14.49 7.15
CA LEU A 128 -2.11 -15.03 5.94
C LEU A 128 -1.82 -16.52 5.72
N ASP A 129 -0.65 -17.00 6.16
CA ASP A 129 -0.23 -18.39 5.95
C ASP A 129 -1.09 -19.36 6.76
N ASP A 130 -1.53 -18.92 7.94
CA ASP A 130 -2.36 -19.68 8.87
C ASP A 130 -3.87 -19.71 8.51
N VAL A 131 -4.29 -18.98 7.48
CA VAL A 131 -5.71 -18.91 7.11
C VAL A 131 -6.13 -20.15 6.33
N SER A 132 -7.16 -20.84 6.82
CA SER A 132 -7.83 -21.93 6.10
C SER A 132 -9.16 -21.46 5.51
N PHE A 133 -9.45 -21.87 4.29
CA PHE A 133 -10.71 -21.55 3.59
C PHE A 133 -11.92 -22.23 4.18
N GLN A 134 -11.68 -23.29 4.96
CA GLN A 134 -12.73 -23.98 5.69
C GLN A 134 -13.21 -23.14 6.89
N ASP A 135 -12.41 -22.18 7.36
CA ASP A 135 -12.75 -21.25 8.44
C ASP A 135 -13.14 -19.86 7.90
N ILE A 136 -14.39 -19.77 7.44
CA ILE A 136 -14.98 -18.54 6.90
C ILE A 136 -14.91 -17.39 7.92
N GLN A 137 -15.04 -17.67 9.22
CA GLN A 137 -15.03 -16.63 10.25
C GLN A 137 -13.64 -16.01 10.40
N ARG A 138 -12.60 -16.84 10.37
CA ARG A 138 -11.21 -16.34 10.35
C ARG A 138 -10.92 -15.57 9.06
N LEU A 139 -11.38 -16.06 7.92
CA LEU A 139 -11.22 -15.39 6.63
C LEU A 139 -11.83 -13.98 6.62
N VAL A 140 -13.07 -13.83 7.13
CA VAL A 140 -13.74 -12.53 7.23
C VAL A 140 -12.95 -11.58 8.14
N ARG A 141 -12.47 -12.05 9.30
CA ARG A 141 -11.67 -11.21 10.21
C ARG A 141 -10.39 -10.73 9.55
N VAL A 142 -9.66 -11.64 8.89
CA VAL A 142 -8.42 -11.28 8.19
C VAL A 142 -8.74 -10.31 7.05
N SER A 143 -9.80 -10.55 6.27
CA SER A 143 -10.25 -9.62 5.24
C SER A 143 -10.55 -8.23 5.79
N ASP A 144 -11.22 -8.13 6.95
CA ASP A 144 -11.53 -6.84 7.58
C ASP A 144 -10.27 -6.12 8.09
N MET A 145 -9.28 -6.87 8.59
CA MET A 145 -7.98 -6.32 9.04
C MET A 145 -7.12 -5.83 7.88
N VAL A 146 -7.17 -6.52 6.74
CA VAL A 146 -6.35 -6.25 5.56
C VAL A 146 -6.96 -5.09 4.74
N LYS A 147 -8.29 -4.91 4.80
CA LYS A 147 -9.02 -3.89 4.04
C LYS A 147 -8.46 -2.46 4.11
N PRO A 148 -8.01 -1.92 5.26
CA PRO A 148 -7.41 -0.58 5.32
C PRO A 148 -6.10 -0.47 4.54
N LEU A 149 -5.38 -1.59 4.38
CA LEU A 149 -4.09 -1.65 3.69
C LEU A 149 -4.25 -1.77 2.17
N VAL A 150 -5.45 -2.17 1.70
CA VAL A 150 -5.74 -2.34 0.27
C VAL A 150 -6.04 -0.97 -0.35
N PRO A 151 -5.33 -0.56 -1.40
CA PRO A 151 -5.64 0.69 -2.07
C PRO A 151 -7.02 0.62 -2.73
N PRO A 152 -7.77 1.74 -2.79
CA PRO A 152 -9.11 1.76 -3.39
C PRO A 152 -9.10 1.44 -4.89
N LYS A 153 -7.96 1.63 -5.56
CA LYS A 153 -7.75 1.38 -6.99
C LYS A 153 -6.34 0.84 -7.20
N GLY A 154 -6.18 -0.08 -8.15
CA GLY A 154 -4.86 -0.50 -8.65
C GLY A 154 -4.11 0.65 -9.34
N ILE A 155 -2.79 0.47 -9.51
CA ILE A 155 -1.90 1.51 -10.07
C ILE A 155 -2.32 1.85 -11.52
N SER A 156 -2.64 0.83 -12.33
CA SER A 156 -3.02 1.03 -13.73
C SER A 156 -4.34 1.78 -13.87
N GLN A 157 -5.31 1.49 -12.99
CA GLN A 157 -6.59 2.19 -12.93
C GLN A 157 -6.42 3.65 -12.47
N GLU A 158 -5.62 3.91 -11.42
CA GLU A 158 -5.36 5.28 -10.97
C GLU A 158 -4.66 6.11 -12.06
N ALA A 159 -3.69 5.52 -12.76
CA ALA A 159 -3.02 6.19 -13.87
C ALA A 159 -3.97 6.49 -15.05
N PHE A 160 -4.89 5.58 -15.36
CA PHE A 160 -5.94 5.80 -16.35
C PHE A 160 -6.89 6.94 -15.95
N ASP A 161 -7.36 6.94 -14.70
CA ASP A 161 -8.28 7.96 -14.19
C ASP A 161 -7.65 9.36 -14.21
N ARG A 162 -6.32 9.45 -14.08
CA ARG A 162 -5.53 10.68 -14.19
C ARG A 162 -5.16 11.07 -15.63
N GLY A 163 -5.55 10.26 -16.62
CA GLY A 163 -5.22 10.49 -18.03
C GLY A 163 -3.76 10.22 -18.41
N MET A 164 -2.99 9.55 -17.55
CA MET A 164 -1.59 9.18 -17.81
C MET A 164 -1.49 7.97 -18.75
N LEU A 165 -2.43 7.04 -18.59
CA LEU A 165 -2.64 5.92 -19.50
C LEU A 165 -3.87 6.16 -20.38
N SER A 166 -3.75 5.83 -21.65
CA SER A 166 -4.89 5.67 -22.54
C SER A 166 -5.72 4.45 -22.16
N ARG A 167 -6.95 4.38 -22.67
CA ARG A 167 -7.82 3.22 -22.49
C ARG A 167 -7.15 1.92 -22.98
N VAL A 168 -6.53 1.96 -24.16
CA VAL A 168 -5.86 0.78 -24.73
C VAL A 168 -4.72 0.33 -23.82
N GLN A 169 -3.92 1.26 -23.31
CA GLN A 169 -2.81 0.96 -22.39
C GLN A 169 -3.28 0.29 -21.09
N HIS A 170 -4.31 0.87 -20.46
CA HIS A 170 -4.90 0.33 -19.24
C HIS A 170 -5.50 -1.07 -19.46
N GLU A 171 -6.35 -1.22 -20.47
CA GLU A 171 -7.03 -2.49 -20.76
C GLU A 171 -6.03 -3.59 -21.15
N PHE A 172 -4.95 -3.23 -21.88
CA PHE A 172 -3.88 -4.18 -22.19
C PHE A 172 -3.09 -4.57 -20.93
N ASN A 173 -2.84 -3.64 -20.00
CA ASN A 173 -2.22 -3.95 -18.71
C ASN A 173 -3.07 -4.94 -17.91
N THR A 174 -4.38 -4.67 -17.83
CA THR A 174 -5.37 -5.52 -17.17
C THR A 174 -5.42 -6.92 -17.81
N LYS A 175 -5.26 -7.02 -19.14
CA LYS A 175 -5.15 -8.31 -19.84
C LYS A 175 -3.93 -9.10 -19.35
N ILE A 176 -2.75 -8.49 -19.28
CA ILE A 176 -1.51 -9.14 -18.81
C ILE A 176 -1.66 -9.64 -17.37
N VAL A 177 -2.18 -8.80 -16.47
CA VAL A 177 -2.42 -9.17 -15.07
C VAL A 177 -3.39 -10.37 -14.97
N ARG A 178 -4.49 -10.34 -15.73
CA ARG A 178 -5.49 -11.43 -15.73
C ARG A 178 -4.91 -12.74 -16.24
N GLU A 179 -4.15 -12.71 -17.33
CA GLU A 179 -3.52 -13.93 -17.88
C GLU A 179 -2.51 -14.53 -16.88
N TYR A 180 -1.73 -13.68 -16.22
CA TYR A 180 -0.83 -14.13 -15.15
C TYR A 180 -1.59 -14.72 -13.95
N GLN A 181 -2.66 -14.07 -13.48
CA GLN A 181 -3.49 -14.59 -12.38
C GLN A 181 -4.14 -15.93 -12.73
N ASN A 182 -4.60 -16.11 -13.96
CA ASN A 182 -5.13 -17.39 -14.43
C ASN A 182 -4.04 -18.47 -14.41
N GLY A 183 -2.84 -18.17 -14.92
CA GLY A 183 -1.71 -19.09 -14.88
C GLY A 183 -1.28 -19.46 -13.46
N MET A 184 -1.29 -18.50 -12.53
CA MET A 184 -1.03 -18.78 -11.11
C MET A 184 -2.12 -19.67 -10.50
N SER A 185 -3.39 -19.43 -10.80
CA SER A 185 -4.49 -20.29 -10.34
C SER A 185 -4.32 -21.73 -10.84
N GLU A 186 -3.99 -21.91 -12.13
CA GLU A 186 -3.73 -23.22 -12.72
C GLU A 186 -2.53 -23.91 -12.05
N MET A 187 -1.45 -23.17 -11.82
CA MET A 187 -0.26 -23.67 -11.11
C MET A 187 -0.61 -24.12 -9.68
N PHE A 188 -1.35 -23.32 -8.91
CA PHE A 188 -1.74 -23.70 -7.54
C PHE A 188 -2.67 -24.91 -7.53
N THR A 189 -3.63 -25.00 -8.45
CA THR A 189 -4.48 -26.21 -8.57
C THR A 189 -3.64 -27.44 -8.92
N ALA A 190 -2.64 -27.30 -9.79
CA ALA A 190 -1.77 -28.40 -10.16
C ALA A 190 -0.86 -28.87 -9.00
N ASP A 191 -0.30 -27.93 -8.23
CA ASP A 191 0.66 -28.23 -7.17
C ASP A 191 0.00 -28.65 -5.84
N TYR A 192 -1.20 -28.14 -5.54
CA TYR A 192 -1.87 -28.32 -4.23
C TYR A 192 -3.21 -29.08 -4.30
N GLY A 193 -3.66 -29.47 -5.50
CA GLY A 193 -4.91 -30.23 -5.66
C GLY A 193 -6.13 -29.48 -5.14
N ASP A 194 -6.89 -30.10 -4.24
CA ASP A 194 -8.11 -29.55 -3.65
C ASP A 194 -7.85 -28.26 -2.84
N ASP A 195 -6.64 -28.09 -2.29
CA ASP A 195 -6.25 -26.89 -1.54
C ASP A 195 -5.78 -25.73 -2.44
N GLY A 196 -5.64 -25.96 -3.75
CA GLY A 196 -5.09 -24.97 -4.69
C GLY A 196 -5.89 -23.67 -4.78
N LEU A 197 -7.22 -23.72 -4.64
CA LEU A 197 -8.04 -22.51 -4.58
C LEU A 197 -7.70 -21.66 -3.35
N GLY A 198 -7.36 -22.31 -2.24
CA GLY A 198 -7.02 -21.62 -1.02
C GLY A 198 -5.68 -20.90 -1.11
N GLU A 199 -4.66 -21.59 -1.63
CA GLU A 199 -3.34 -20.99 -1.88
C GLU A 199 -3.43 -19.84 -2.89
N PHE A 200 -4.24 -19.98 -3.93
CA PHE A 200 -4.47 -18.90 -4.89
C PHE A 200 -5.10 -17.65 -4.25
N PHE A 201 -6.05 -17.81 -3.33
CA PHE A 201 -6.65 -16.66 -2.65
C PHE A 201 -5.72 -16.04 -1.61
N LYS A 202 -4.90 -16.83 -0.88
CA LYS A 202 -3.81 -16.28 -0.05
C LYS A 202 -2.86 -15.42 -0.89
N PHE A 203 -2.52 -15.92 -2.08
CA PHE A 203 -1.74 -15.17 -3.07
C PHE A 203 -2.43 -13.86 -3.46
N LEU A 204 -3.73 -13.87 -3.81
CA LEU A 204 -4.47 -12.64 -4.14
C LEU A 204 -4.55 -11.65 -2.97
N MET A 205 -4.73 -12.13 -1.73
CA MET A 205 -4.70 -11.27 -0.54
C MET A 205 -3.34 -10.62 -0.36
N SER A 206 -2.26 -11.40 -0.46
CA SER A 206 -0.89 -10.89 -0.35
C SER A 206 -0.59 -9.84 -1.43
N GLU A 207 -1.01 -10.09 -2.67
CA GLU A 207 -0.91 -9.10 -3.75
C GLU A 207 -1.70 -7.82 -3.46
N SER A 208 -2.87 -7.91 -2.82
CA SER A 208 -3.71 -6.73 -2.54
C SER A 208 -3.12 -5.74 -1.53
N ILE A 209 -2.22 -6.19 -0.65
CA ILE A 209 -1.54 -5.37 0.37
C ILE A 209 -0.08 -5.07 0.06
N LYS A 210 0.39 -5.54 -1.09
CA LYS A 210 1.80 -5.49 -1.45
C LYS A 210 2.37 -4.08 -1.50
N GLU A 211 1.54 -3.10 -1.83
CA GLU A 211 1.92 -1.69 -1.79
C GLU A 211 2.13 -1.17 -0.37
N ALA A 212 1.34 -1.63 0.59
CA ALA A 212 1.54 -1.32 2.01
C ALA A 212 2.80 -2.01 2.56
N MET A 213 3.04 -3.27 2.19
CA MET A 213 4.28 -3.99 2.57
C MET A 213 5.51 -3.30 1.97
N ALA A 214 5.48 -2.98 0.67
CA ALA A 214 6.53 -2.21 0.03
C ALA A 214 6.70 -0.83 0.71
N ALA A 215 5.61 -0.19 1.15
CA ALA A 215 5.62 1.04 1.93
C ALA A 215 6.37 0.92 3.26
N LEU A 216 6.18 -0.18 3.99
CA LEU A 216 6.98 -0.49 5.18
C LEU A 216 8.45 -0.69 4.84
N ASP A 217 8.74 -1.55 3.85
CA ASP A 217 10.11 -1.92 3.49
C ASP A 217 10.91 -0.70 3.06
N GLY A 218 10.38 0.12 2.15
CA GLY A 218 11.11 1.30 1.72
C GLY A 218 11.25 2.39 2.81
N MET A 219 10.39 2.45 3.83
CA MET A 219 10.67 3.29 5.02
C MET A 219 11.88 2.75 5.79
N CYS A 220 12.01 1.43 5.90
CA CYS A 220 13.18 0.79 6.52
C CYS A 220 14.44 1.00 5.68
N ILE A 221 14.36 0.84 4.35
CA ILE A 221 15.45 1.14 3.41
C ILE A 221 15.90 2.59 3.57
N GLU A 222 14.96 3.53 3.57
CA GLU A 222 15.27 4.95 3.70
C GLU A 222 15.91 5.29 5.05
N ALA A 223 15.51 4.60 6.13
CA ALA A 223 16.16 4.75 7.42
C ALA A 223 17.66 4.39 7.35
N THR A 224 18.07 3.43 6.52
CA THR A 224 19.50 3.05 6.39
C THR A 224 20.40 4.19 5.90
N TRP A 225 19.84 5.22 5.25
CA TRP A 225 20.61 6.35 4.72
C TRP A 225 20.89 7.44 5.76
N ARG A 226 20.16 7.41 6.88
CA ARG A 226 20.14 8.47 7.91
C ARG A 226 19.70 7.93 9.26
N MET A 227 20.19 6.73 9.58
CA MET A 227 19.74 5.95 10.73
C MET A 227 19.94 6.71 12.05
N ASP A 228 21.07 7.40 12.19
CA ASP A 228 21.37 8.19 13.39
C ASP A 228 20.34 9.30 13.63
N ASP A 229 19.97 10.06 12.59
CA ASP A 229 18.97 11.13 12.68
C ASP A 229 17.58 10.57 13.01
N VAL A 230 17.21 9.45 12.39
CA VAL A 230 15.94 8.74 12.62
C VAL A 230 15.85 8.27 14.07
N LEU A 231 16.90 7.59 14.57
CA LEU A 231 16.95 7.08 15.94
C LEU A 231 16.96 8.21 16.97
N ALA A 232 17.71 9.29 16.72
CA ALA A 232 17.72 10.46 17.58
C ALA A 232 16.34 11.13 17.63
N LYS A 233 15.69 11.31 16.48
CA LYS A 233 14.34 11.90 16.38
C LYS A 233 13.27 11.04 17.05
N ALA A 234 13.39 9.72 16.96
CA ALA A 234 12.50 8.77 17.62
C ALA A 234 12.74 8.65 19.14
N GLY A 235 13.85 9.19 19.66
CA GLY A 235 14.27 8.98 21.05
C GLY A 235 14.76 7.57 21.34
N LEU A 236 15.26 6.86 20.33
CA LEU A 236 15.67 5.45 20.39
C LEU A 236 17.18 5.23 20.30
N ALA A 237 17.98 6.30 20.09
CA ALA A 237 19.42 6.22 19.87
C ALA A 237 20.19 5.50 21.00
N ASP A 238 19.82 5.74 22.26
CA ASP A 238 20.52 5.16 23.42
C ASP A 238 20.05 3.75 23.79
N THR A 239 19.00 3.24 23.14
CA THR A 239 18.49 1.88 23.40
C THR A 239 19.43 0.82 22.82
N GLU A 240 19.46 -0.38 23.40
CA GLU A 240 20.29 -1.48 22.89
C GLU A 240 19.95 -1.83 21.43
N VAL A 241 18.66 -1.82 21.08
CA VAL A 241 18.21 -2.03 19.69
C VAL A 241 18.63 -0.87 18.80
N GLY A 242 18.50 0.38 19.27
CA GLY A 242 18.94 1.56 18.51
C GLY A 242 20.42 1.53 18.17
N LYS A 243 21.29 1.17 19.12
CA LYS A 243 22.73 0.99 18.88
C LYS A 243 23.01 -0.10 17.84
N LYS A 244 22.26 -1.20 17.85
CA LYS A 244 22.36 -2.24 16.83
C LYS A 244 21.94 -1.71 15.46
N LEU A 245 20.79 -1.05 15.39
CA LEU A 245 20.26 -0.49 14.14
C LEU A 245 21.18 0.57 13.53
N ALA A 246 21.85 1.38 14.35
CA ALA A 246 22.83 2.38 13.89
C ALA A 246 24.00 1.76 13.08
N THR A 247 24.24 0.46 13.21
CA THR A 247 25.25 -0.25 12.41
C THR A 247 24.76 -0.65 11.01
N ILE A 248 23.45 -0.58 10.76
CA ILE A 248 22.82 -0.94 9.49
C ILE A 248 22.81 0.30 8.59
N THR A 249 23.84 0.44 7.77
CA THR A 249 24.01 1.59 6.86
C THR A 249 23.78 1.19 5.42
N GLY A 250 23.12 2.06 4.64
CA GLY A 250 22.92 1.90 3.20
C GLY A 250 23.12 3.23 2.47
N SER A 251 23.01 3.19 1.14
CA SER A 251 23.06 4.39 0.30
C SER A 251 22.17 4.23 -0.93
N VAL A 252 21.99 5.31 -1.69
CA VAL A 252 21.27 5.29 -2.98
C VAL A 252 21.99 4.44 -4.03
N GLU A 253 23.31 4.25 -3.88
CA GLU A 253 24.12 3.41 -4.78
C GLU A 253 24.09 1.93 -4.40
N THR A 254 23.60 1.60 -3.20
CA THR A 254 23.51 0.21 -2.74
C THR A 254 22.51 -0.56 -3.62
N PRO A 255 22.88 -1.76 -4.11
CA PRO A 255 21.98 -2.59 -4.89
C PRO A 255 20.66 -2.84 -4.16
N TRP A 256 19.55 -2.84 -4.91
CA TRP A 256 18.22 -2.93 -4.31
C TRP A 256 18.00 -4.22 -3.51
N ASP A 257 18.59 -5.33 -3.94
CA ASP A 257 18.49 -6.61 -3.22
C ASP A 257 19.18 -6.53 -1.85
N GLU A 258 20.35 -5.88 -1.76
CA GLU A 258 21.05 -5.65 -0.48
C GLU A 258 20.27 -4.67 0.42
N LEU A 259 19.58 -3.69 -0.16
CA LEU A 259 18.70 -2.79 0.60
C LEU A 259 17.49 -3.54 1.17
N ASN A 260 16.91 -4.49 0.43
CA ASN A 260 15.83 -5.34 0.93
C ASN A 260 16.30 -6.22 2.10
N ASP A 261 17.50 -6.80 2.01
CA ASP A 261 18.10 -7.58 3.10
C ASP A 261 18.28 -6.72 4.37
N LYS A 262 18.74 -5.47 4.22
CA LYS A 262 18.86 -4.52 5.34
C LYS A 262 17.51 -4.14 5.92
N ALA A 263 16.47 -3.95 5.08
CA ALA A 263 15.12 -3.69 5.56
C ALA A 263 14.58 -4.85 6.41
N ALA A 264 14.82 -6.09 5.97
CA ALA A 264 14.47 -7.29 6.73
C ALA A 264 15.27 -7.39 8.04
N GLU A 265 16.56 -7.02 8.05
CA GLU A 265 17.38 -6.96 9.25
C GLU A 265 16.85 -5.96 10.28
N ILE A 266 16.46 -4.75 9.83
CA ILE A 266 15.83 -3.73 10.67
C ILE A 266 14.54 -4.27 11.30
N GLN A 267 13.64 -4.84 10.49
CA GLN A 267 12.37 -5.39 10.97
C GLN A 267 12.57 -6.53 11.96
N SER A 268 13.55 -7.41 11.71
CA SER A 268 13.91 -8.50 12.63
C SER A 268 14.46 -7.99 13.96
N ALA A 269 15.18 -6.86 13.95
CA ALA A 269 15.72 -6.23 15.15
C ALA A 269 14.63 -5.55 16.02
N TRP A 270 13.44 -5.28 15.48
CA TRP A 270 12.33 -4.67 16.23
C TRP A 270 11.68 -5.59 17.27
N GLY A 271 12.03 -6.88 17.35
CA GLY A 271 11.41 -7.83 18.27
C GLY A 271 11.20 -7.30 19.71
N PRO A 272 12.21 -6.65 20.34
CA PRO A 272 12.08 -6.10 21.68
C PRO A 272 11.28 -4.79 21.80
N TRP A 273 11.06 -4.06 20.70
CA TRP A 273 10.34 -2.78 20.73
C TRP A 273 8.84 -2.97 20.87
N SER A 274 8.22 -2.07 21.64
CA SER A 274 6.77 -1.88 21.67
C SER A 274 6.24 -1.34 20.34
N LEU A 275 4.94 -1.46 20.11
CA LEU A 275 4.29 -0.89 18.92
C LEU A 275 4.51 0.62 18.81
N GLU A 276 4.47 1.34 19.94
CA GLU A 276 4.68 2.79 19.99
C GLU A 276 6.10 3.18 19.59
N GLU A 277 7.11 2.41 20.00
CA GLU A 277 8.50 2.63 19.59
C GLU A 277 8.69 2.37 18.08
N LYS A 278 8.07 1.31 17.55
CA LYS A 278 8.08 1.03 16.09
C LYS A 278 7.41 2.15 15.29
N LYS A 279 6.25 2.66 15.77
CA LYS A 279 5.57 3.82 15.17
C LYS A 279 6.41 5.09 15.27
N ALA A 280 7.06 5.34 16.40
CA ALA A 280 7.95 6.48 16.59
C ALA A 280 9.14 6.44 15.62
N PHE A 281 9.75 5.25 15.44
CA PHE A 281 10.82 5.03 14.45
C PHE A 281 10.34 5.35 13.03
N LEU A 282 9.25 4.74 12.57
CA LEU A 282 8.74 4.97 11.21
C LEU A 282 8.27 6.42 10.98
N ASN A 283 7.67 7.05 11.99
CA ASN A 283 7.30 8.47 11.92
C ASN A 283 8.55 9.37 11.90
N ALA A 284 9.63 8.98 12.58
CA ALA A 284 10.91 9.68 12.48
C ALA A 284 11.49 9.57 11.07
N VAL A 285 11.36 8.44 10.38
CA VAL A 285 11.73 8.32 8.95
C VAL A 285 11.00 9.38 8.13
N THR A 286 9.67 9.43 8.19
CA THR A 286 8.93 10.37 7.33
C THR A 286 9.20 11.84 7.67
N THR A 287 9.40 12.17 8.95
CA THR A 287 9.56 13.56 9.41
C THR A 287 10.99 14.10 9.38
N THR A 288 11.99 13.24 9.25
CA THR A 288 13.38 13.68 9.04
C THR A 288 13.67 14.02 7.58
N ARG A 289 12.75 13.75 6.65
CA ARG A 289 12.93 14.00 5.21
C ARG A 289 13.05 15.49 4.91
N ASP A 290 13.86 15.82 3.90
CA ASP A 290 13.88 17.17 3.33
C ASP A 290 12.52 17.53 2.72
N ASP A 291 11.91 16.59 2.00
CA ASP A 291 10.52 16.67 1.53
C ASP A 291 9.72 15.47 2.04
N GLN A 292 8.83 15.72 3.00
CA GLN A 292 7.98 14.70 3.61
C GLN A 292 7.08 13.98 2.58
N TYR A 293 6.76 14.63 1.46
CA TYR A 293 5.85 14.11 0.43
C TYR A 293 6.57 13.42 -0.73
N PHE A 294 7.90 13.36 -0.70
CA PHE A 294 8.71 12.77 -1.75
C PHE A 294 9.52 11.57 -1.22
N PRO A 295 8.85 10.46 -0.85
CA PRO A 295 9.55 9.26 -0.45
C PRO A 295 10.40 8.73 -1.62
N PRO A 296 11.59 8.19 -1.34
CA PRO A 296 12.36 7.50 -2.35
C PRO A 296 11.58 6.28 -2.83
N ILE A 297 11.43 6.18 -4.15
CA ILE A 297 10.89 4.98 -4.79
C ILE A 297 11.90 4.47 -5.81
N ARG A 298 11.90 3.16 -6.01
CA ARG A 298 12.65 2.56 -7.10
C ARG A 298 12.20 3.18 -8.41
N MET A 299 13.17 3.59 -9.24
CA MET A 299 12.88 4.07 -10.58
C MET A 299 12.18 2.98 -11.38
N LEU A 300 11.05 3.33 -11.99
CA LEU A 300 10.30 2.40 -12.81
C LEU A 300 11.13 2.04 -14.05
N ASN A 301 11.53 0.77 -14.12
CA ASN A 301 12.19 0.25 -15.32
C ASN A 301 11.12 -0.29 -16.28
N LEU A 302 10.71 0.56 -17.23
CA LEU A 302 9.83 0.19 -18.35
C LEU A 302 10.61 -0.25 -19.59
N ASP A 303 11.87 -0.64 -19.43
CA ASP A 303 12.60 -1.24 -20.54
C ASP A 303 11.79 -2.46 -20.99
N ALA A 304 11.45 -2.49 -22.27
CA ALA A 304 10.88 -3.68 -22.89
C ALA A 304 11.99 -4.74 -22.90
N VAL A 305 12.23 -5.41 -21.76
CA VAL A 305 13.15 -6.56 -21.59
C VAL A 305 12.67 -7.79 -22.40
N GLY A 306 11.81 -7.54 -23.37
CA GLY A 306 11.34 -8.51 -24.33
C GLY A 306 12.04 -8.54 -25.66
N TRP A 307 12.83 -7.51 -26.00
CA TRP A 307 13.53 -7.46 -27.30
C TRP A 307 15.04 -7.39 -27.18
N ARG A 308 15.58 -7.10 -25.99
CA ARG A 308 17.03 -7.14 -25.74
C ARG A 308 17.37 -8.29 -24.81
N ASP A 309 17.65 -9.41 -25.46
CA ASP A 309 18.70 -10.36 -25.08
C ASP A 309 18.66 -10.94 -23.64
N ARG A 310 17.64 -11.75 -23.35
CA ARG A 310 17.64 -12.68 -22.20
C ARG A 310 18.81 -13.69 -22.21
N THR A 311 19.67 -13.71 -23.23
CA THR A 311 20.82 -14.64 -23.24
C THR A 311 22.04 -14.15 -22.46
N GLN A 312 22.09 -12.90 -21.99
CA GLN A 312 23.30 -12.37 -21.31
C GLN A 312 23.19 -12.19 -19.79
N ASP A 313 22.00 -12.01 -19.20
CA ASP A 313 21.86 -11.70 -17.76
C ASP A 313 21.21 -12.81 -16.91
N GLU A 314 20.70 -13.90 -17.51
CA GLU A 314 19.98 -14.96 -16.78
C GLU A 314 20.86 -15.88 -15.91
N ASP A 315 22.18 -15.66 -15.83
CA ASP A 315 23.09 -16.59 -15.13
C ASP A 315 23.41 -16.20 -13.67
N LYS A 316 22.87 -15.12 -13.10
CA LYS A 316 23.33 -14.67 -11.76
C LYS A 316 22.33 -14.36 -10.67
N ASN A 317 21.07 -13.97 -10.90
CA ASN A 317 20.19 -13.64 -9.78
C ASN A 317 18.73 -14.04 -10.01
N MET A 318 18.10 -14.51 -8.92
CA MET A 318 16.69 -14.90 -8.78
C MET A 318 16.24 -16.23 -9.41
N LYS A 319 16.67 -17.33 -8.78
CA LYS A 319 15.80 -18.49 -8.58
C LYS A 319 15.50 -18.63 -7.10
N VAL A 320 14.49 -17.90 -6.61
CA VAL A 320 13.75 -18.38 -5.42
C VAL A 320 12.91 -19.55 -5.91
N ARG A 321 13.53 -20.73 -5.95
CA ARG A 321 12.82 -21.99 -6.13
C ARG A 321 11.85 -22.07 -4.95
N ILE A 322 10.54 -22.04 -5.22
CA ILE A 322 9.54 -22.48 -4.25
C ILE A 322 10.00 -23.86 -3.80
N ARG A 323 10.53 -23.96 -2.58
CA ARG A 323 10.99 -25.23 -2.03
C ARG A 323 9.74 -26.09 -1.90
N ARG A 324 9.60 -27.11 -2.76
CA ARG A 324 8.65 -28.20 -2.54
C ARG A 324 8.90 -28.74 -1.14
N ARG A 325 8.00 -28.42 -0.21
CA ARG A 325 7.99 -28.95 1.15
C ARG A 325 7.43 -30.36 1.07
N GLY A 326 8.23 -31.32 0.56
CA GLY A 326 7.71 -32.63 0.17
C GLY A 326 8.61 -33.85 0.39
N ASP A 327 9.89 -33.69 0.71
CA ASP A 327 10.78 -34.84 0.97
C ASP A 327 11.16 -34.91 2.45
N ALA A 328 10.17 -35.16 3.31
CA ALA A 328 10.43 -35.71 4.62
C ALA A 328 10.61 -37.23 4.44
N THR A 329 11.86 -37.68 4.36
CA THR A 329 12.23 -39.10 4.48
C THR A 329 11.60 -39.67 5.77
N PRO A 330 10.90 -40.82 5.71
CA PRO A 330 10.48 -41.51 6.92
C PRO A 330 11.73 -42.00 7.65
N GLN A 331 11.91 -41.60 8.90
CA GLN A 331 12.85 -42.28 9.80
C GLN A 331 12.19 -43.58 10.26
N GLU A 332 12.91 -44.69 10.04
CA GLU A 332 12.57 -46.04 10.52
C GLU A 332 12.59 -46.15 12.05
#